data_AF-A0A518E455-F1
#
_entry.id   AF-A0A518E455-F1
#
_cell.length_a   1.000
_cell.length_b   1.000
_cell.length_c   1.000
_cell.angle_alpha   90.00
_cell.angle_beta   90.00
_cell.angle_gamma   90.00
#
_symmetry.space_group_name_H-M   'P 1'
#
loop_
_entity.id
_entity.type
_entity.pdbx_description
1 polymer ?
#
loop_
_entity_poly.entity_id
_entity_poly.type
_entity_poly.pdbx_seq_one_letter_code
_entity_poly.pdbx_strand_id
1 'polypeptide(L)'
;MFESDESHTWLRHLQTQHRSINDRLFHMETALLPALESMGEQPPPCVLEDLRTELMRHFQQEEEGGCLEKALCRCPSLGEEVREIEAEHPRLLHDLDQLIESTQNPWNGVEASRIAKAFENLAQRIRNHEAAENRILVQAFGTHADIP
;
A
#
# COMPACT_ATOMS: atom_id res chain seq x y z
N MET A 1 -27.26 -2.17 18.88
CA MET A 1 -25.99 -2.45 19.57
C MET A 1 -25.37 -3.70 18.95
N PHE A 2 -24.88 -3.59 17.71
CA PHE A 2 -24.28 -4.70 16.93
C PHE A 2 -23.10 -4.23 16.03
N GLU A 3 -22.76 -2.94 16.01
CA GLU A 3 -21.79 -2.36 15.06
C GLU A 3 -20.31 -2.54 15.47
N SER A 4 -20.04 -2.92 16.72
CA SER A 4 -18.66 -3.00 17.21
C SER A 4 -17.93 -4.26 16.72
N ASP A 5 -18.62 -5.39 16.55
CA ASP A 5 -18.01 -6.68 16.20
C ASP A 5 -17.59 -6.76 14.72
N GLU A 6 -18.39 -6.17 13.83
CA GLU A 6 -18.07 -6.04 12.41
C GLU A 6 -16.89 -5.09 12.16
N SER A 7 -16.82 -3.98 12.91
CA SER A 7 -15.74 -3.00 12.80
C SER A 7 -14.39 -3.60 13.21
N HIS A 8 -14.36 -4.42 14.26
CA HIS A 8 -13.13 -5.12 14.68
C HIS A 8 -12.71 -6.23 13.70
N THR A 9 -13.68 -6.96 13.13
CA THR A 9 -13.39 -8.01 12.16
C THR A 9 -12.77 -7.43 10.89
N TRP A 10 -13.32 -6.31 10.39
CA TRP A 10 -12.76 -5.60 9.26
C TRP A 10 -11.38 -5.01 9.56
N LEU A 11 -11.19 -4.38 10.73
CA LEU A 11 -9.89 -3.82 11.12
C LEU A 11 -8.77 -4.87 11.15
N ARG A 12 -9.07 -6.07 11.66
CA ARG A 12 -8.11 -7.20 11.61
C ARG A 12 -7.85 -7.69 10.20
N HIS A 13 -8.88 -7.70 9.34
CA HIS A 13 -8.72 -8.03 7.93
C HIS A 13 -7.78 -7.04 7.25
N LEU A 14 -8.02 -5.75 7.42
CA LEU A 14 -7.17 -4.68 6.87
C LEU A 14 -5.73 -4.80 7.35
N GLN A 15 -5.50 -4.95 8.65
CA GLN A 15 -4.15 -5.13 9.20
C GLN A 15 -3.43 -6.37 8.65
N THR A 16 -4.19 -7.42 8.30
CA THR A 16 -3.66 -8.62 7.64
C THR A 16 -3.24 -8.30 6.21
N GLN A 17 -4.04 -7.50 5.50
CA GLN A 17 -3.71 -7.05 4.14
C GLN A 17 -2.48 -6.15 4.11
N HIS A 18 -2.40 -5.16 5.01
CA HIS A 18 -1.22 -4.28 5.13
C HIS A 18 0.04 -5.09 5.41
N ARG A 19 -0.05 -6.11 6.28
CA ARG A 19 1.08 -7.02 6.54
C ARG A 19 1.50 -7.79 5.29
N SER A 20 0.53 -8.34 4.56
CA SER A 20 0.78 -9.06 3.29
C SER A 20 1.48 -8.16 2.26
N ILE A 21 1.00 -6.93 2.08
CA ILE A 21 1.57 -5.94 1.16
C ILE A 21 3.00 -5.59 1.60
N ASN A 22 3.22 -5.31 2.89
CA ASN A 22 4.55 -5.00 3.41
C ASN A 22 5.55 -6.15 3.27
N ASP A 23 5.13 -7.38 3.58
CA ASP A 23 5.97 -8.57 3.42
C ASP A 23 6.38 -8.71 1.94
N ARG A 24 5.45 -8.46 1.03
CA ARG A 24 5.70 -8.49 -0.41
C ARG A 24 6.65 -7.39 -0.87
N LEU A 25 6.43 -6.14 -0.43
CA LEU A 25 7.34 -5.02 -0.70
C LEU A 25 8.75 -5.34 -0.20
N PHE A 26 8.87 -5.87 1.01
CA PHE A 26 10.16 -6.27 1.58
C PHE A 26 10.84 -7.38 0.77
N HIS A 27 10.09 -8.39 0.32
CA HIS A 27 10.63 -9.43 -0.56
C HIS A 27 11.14 -8.87 -1.89
N MET A 28 10.43 -7.89 -2.46
CA MET A 28 10.87 -7.22 -3.68
C MET A 28 12.10 -6.35 -3.42
N GLU A 29 12.15 -5.60 -2.31
CA GLU A 29 13.34 -4.82 -1.93
C GLU A 29 14.57 -5.71 -1.72
N THR A 30 14.41 -6.88 -1.12
CA THR A 30 15.53 -7.77 -0.78
C THR A 30 15.98 -8.69 -1.90
N ALA A 31 15.09 -9.11 -2.80
CA ALA A 31 15.42 -10.03 -3.89
C ALA A 31 15.61 -9.32 -5.24
N LEU A 32 14.84 -8.27 -5.50
CA LEU A 32 14.63 -7.70 -6.82
C LEU A 32 15.58 -6.51 -7.05
N LEU A 33 15.77 -5.65 -6.03
CA LEU A 33 16.72 -4.52 -6.12
C LEU A 33 18.18 -4.97 -6.28
N PRO A 34 18.70 -5.96 -5.53
CA PRO A 34 20.08 -6.40 -5.73
C PRO A 34 20.29 -7.06 -7.10
N ALA A 35 19.27 -7.76 -7.63
CA ALA A 35 19.33 -8.37 -8.96
C ALA A 35 19.40 -7.30 -10.08
N LEU A 36 18.60 -6.24 -9.95
CA LEU A 36 18.61 -5.08 -10.84
C LEU A 36 19.99 -4.40 -10.87
N GLU A 37 20.61 -4.21 -9.72
CA GLU A 37 21.89 -3.51 -9.60
C GLU A 37 23.09 -4.35 -10.03
N SER A 38 23.07 -5.66 -9.76
CA SER A 38 24.25 -6.53 -9.95
C SER A 38 24.33 -7.17 -11.33
N MET A 39 23.19 -7.51 -11.93
CA MET A 39 23.17 -8.31 -13.16
C MET A 39 22.68 -7.52 -14.38
N GLY A 40 22.11 -6.32 -14.18
CA GLY A 40 21.41 -5.61 -15.26
C GLY A 40 20.26 -6.44 -15.84
N GLU A 41 19.79 -7.44 -15.09
CA GLU A 41 18.70 -8.30 -15.49
C GLU A 41 17.38 -7.58 -15.20
N GLN A 42 16.50 -7.60 -16.20
CA GLN A 42 15.15 -7.10 -16.04
C GLN A 42 14.38 -8.06 -15.14
N PRO A 43 13.70 -7.55 -14.10
CA PRO A 43 12.84 -8.37 -13.30
C PRO A 43 11.66 -8.82 -14.13
N PRO A 44 11.07 -9.99 -13.82
CA PRO A 44 9.88 -10.45 -14.51
C PRO A 44 8.77 -9.40 -14.36
N PRO A 45 8.21 -8.86 -15.46
CA PRO A 45 7.14 -7.86 -15.40
C PRO A 45 5.94 -8.29 -14.54
N CYS A 46 5.69 -9.60 -14.48
CA CYS A 46 4.59 -10.17 -13.69
C CYS A 46 4.65 -9.82 -12.19
N VAL A 47 5.83 -9.61 -11.60
CA VAL A 47 5.94 -9.34 -10.15
C VAL A 47 5.34 -7.99 -9.78
N LEU A 48 5.55 -6.97 -10.62
CA LEU A 48 4.99 -5.62 -10.42
C LEU A 48 3.52 -5.55 -10.80
N GLU A 49 3.11 -6.26 -11.86
CA GLU A 49 1.71 -6.37 -12.28
C GLU A 49 0.84 -7.05 -11.21
N ASP A 50 1.38 -8.07 -10.55
CA ASP A 50 0.70 -8.74 -9.45
C ASP A 50 0.57 -7.82 -8.22
N LEU A 51 1.60 -7.03 -7.88
CA LEU A 51 1.53 -6.03 -6.80
C LEU A 51 0.46 -4.98 -7.12
N ARG A 52 0.40 -4.53 -8.39
CA ARG A 52 -0.61 -3.57 -8.85
C ARG A 52 -2.01 -4.13 -8.70
N THR A 53 -2.22 -5.38 -9.08
CA THR A 53 -3.52 -6.06 -8.95
C THR A 53 -3.93 -6.18 -7.48
N GLU A 54 -2.98 -6.48 -6.60
CA GLU A 54 -3.22 -6.58 -5.16
C GLU A 54 -3.60 -5.23 -4.55
N LEU A 55 -2.84 -4.17 -4.83
CA LEU A 55 -3.11 -2.80 -4.35
C LEU A 55 -4.44 -2.26 -4.88
N MET A 56 -4.74 -2.46 -6.17
CA MET A 56 -6.01 -2.02 -6.74
C MET A 56 -7.20 -2.68 -6.04
N ARG A 57 -7.11 -3.99 -5.78
CA ARG A 57 -8.17 -4.70 -5.05
C ARG A 57 -8.27 -4.23 -3.60
N HIS A 58 -7.14 -3.95 -2.96
CA HIS A 58 -7.09 -3.47 -1.58
C HIS A 58 -7.75 -2.09 -1.44
N PHE A 59 -7.37 -1.12 -2.27
CA PHE A 59 -7.97 0.22 -2.28
C PHE A 59 -9.47 0.16 -2.59
N GLN A 60 -9.88 -0.68 -3.56
CA GLN A 60 -11.30 -0.89 -3.83
C GLN A 60 -12.06 -1.43 -2.62
N GLN A 61 -11.45 -2.33 -1.84
CA GLN A 61 -12.07 -2.90 -0.63
C GLN A 61 -12.15 -1.89 0.51
N GLU A 62 -11.25 -0.93 0.61
CA GLU A 62 -11.33 0.16 1.59
C GLU A 62 -12.46 1.12 1.26
N GLU A 63 -12.53 1.53 -0.01
CA GLU A 63 -13.55 2.43 -0.54
C GLU A 63 -14.95 1.81 -0.48
N GLU A 64 -15.11 0.55 -0.89
CA GLU A 64 -16.41 -0.15 -0.86
C GLU A 64 -16.77 -0.71 0.53
N GLY A 65 -15.75 -1.08 1.33
CA GLY A 65 -15.93 -1.60 2.68
C GLY A 65 -16.35 -0.54 3.69
N GLY A 66 -16.18 0.74 3.33
CA GLY A 66 -16.67 1.90 4.06
C GLY A 66 -16.08 2.02 5.46
N CYS A 67 -14.88 1.51 5.72
CA CYS A 67 -14.32 1.62 7.07
C CYS A 67 -13.82 3.03 7.38
N LEU A 68 -13.17 3.69 6.42
CA LEU A 68 -12.85 5.10 6.54
C LEU A 68 -14.13 5.93 6.67
N GLU A 69 -15.20 5.59 5.94
CA GLU A 69 -16.52 6.20 6.12
C GLU A 69 -17.09 5.97 7.53
N LYS A 70 -17.01 4.75 8.08
CA LYS A 70 -17.41 4.45 9.46
C LYS A 70 -16.55 5.21 10.48
N ALA A 71 -15.25 5.38 10.21
CA ALA A 71 -14.35 6.17 11.02
C ALA A 71 -14.79 7.65 11.02
N LEU A 72 -15.21 8.19 9.86
CA LEU A 72 -15.79 9.52 9.75
C LEU A 72 -17.11 9.68 10.49
N CYS A 73 -18.01 8.69 10.41
CA CYS A 73 -19.27 8.72 11.17
C CYS A 73 -19.03 8.79 12.68
N ARG A 74 -17.97 8.13 13.16
CA ARG A 74 -17.62 8.08 14.59
C ARG A 74 -16.78 9.27 15.05
N CYS A 75 -15.89 9.77 14.19
CA CYS A 75 -14.99 10.88 14.46
C CYS A 75 -14.96 11.86 13.27
N PRO A 76 -15.96 12.77 13.16
CA PRO A 76 -16.07 13.69 12.02
C PRO A 76 -14.88 14.64 11.84
N SER A 77 -14.08 14.87 12.89
CA SER A 77 -12.86 15.67 12.83
C SER A 77 -11.77 15.06 11.94
N LEU A 78 -11.85 13.76 11.61
CA LEU A 78 -10.93 13.08 10.69
C LEU A 78 -11.28 13.31 9.21
N GLY A 79 -12.31 14.11 8.93
CA GLY A 79 -12.82 14.40 7.58
C GLY A 79 -11.76 14.75 6.54
N GLU A 80 -10.84 15.64 6.91
CA GLU A 80 -9.77 16.08 6.00
C GLU A 80 -8.73 14.99 5.77
N GLU A 81 -8.25 14.35 6.85
CA GLU A 81 -7.22 13.30 6.80
C GLU A 81 -7.70 12.08 5.97
N VAL A 82 -8.96 11.66 6.12
CA VAL A 82 -9.53 10.56 5.32
C VAL A 82 -9.57 10.90 3.84
N ARG A 83 -10.02 12.11 3.47
CA ARG A 83 -10.07 12.52 2.06
C ARG A 83 -8.68 12.63 1.44
N GLU A 84 -7.69 13.07 2.22
CA GLU A 84 -6.31 13.14 1.76
C GLU A 84 -5.76 11.74 1.48
N ILE A 85 -6.00 10.78 2.38
CA ILE A 85 -5.59 9.38 2.23
C ILE A 85 -6.24 8.72 1.03
N GLU A 86 -7.56 8.82 0.87
CA GLU A 86 -8.26 8.25 -0.31
C GLU A 86 -7.74 8.87 -1.62
N ALA A 87 -7.34 10.14 -1.61
CA ALA A 87 -6.74 10.79 -2.77
C ALA A 87 -5.32 10.29 -3.11
N GLU A 88 -4.68 9.53 -2.22
CA GLU A 88 -3.39 8.89 -2.50
C GLU A 88 -3.53 7.62 -3.33
N HIS A 89 -4.63 6.86 -3.24
CA HIS A 89 -4.84 5.60 -3.98
C HIS A 89 -4.56 5.74 -5.48
N PRO A 90 -5.20 6.66 -6.22
CA PRO A 90 -4.95 6.80 -7.66
C PRO A 90 -3.52 7.24 -7.96
N ARG A 91 -2.87 7.96 -7.04
CA ARG A 91 -1.48 8.41 -7.22
C ARG A 91 -0.52 7.23 -7.06
N LEU A 92 -0.69 6.42 -6.02
CA LEU A 92 0.12 5.23 -5.78
C LEU A 92 0.01 4.22 -6.92
N LEU A 93 -1.20 3.99 -7.44
CA LEU A 93 -1.42 3.15 -8.61
C LEU A 93 -0.75 3.72 -9.87
N HIS A 94 -0.85 5.04 -10.08
CA HIS A 94 -0.19 5.69 -11.22
C HIS A 94 1.33 5.58 -11.17
N ASP A 95 1.93 5.76 -9.99
CA ASP A 95 3.38 5.64 -9.82
C ASP A 95 3.85 4.20 -10.06
N LEU A 96 3.04 3.21 -9.66
CA LEU A 96 3.31 1.80 -9.97
C LEU A 96 3.17 1.51 -11.46
N ASP A 97 2.18 2.09 -12.15
CA ASP A 97 2.02 1.98 -13.60
C ASP A 97 3.25 2.53 -14.34
N GLN A 98 3.74 3.70 -13.95
CA GLN A 98 4.97 4.27 -14.52
C GLN A 98 6.19 3.37 -14.28
N LEU A 99 6.27 2.70 -13.13
CA LEU A 99 7.34 1.77 -12.82
C LEU A 99 7.25 0.53 -13.72
N ILE A 100 6.06 -0.06 -13.88
CA ILE A 100 5.82 -1.20 -14.78
C ILE A 100 6.18 -0.85 -16.22
N GLU A 101 5.74 0.31 -16.72
CA GLU A 101 6.06 0.78 -18.08
C GLU A 101 7.57 0.96 -18.25
N SER A 102 8.24 1.49 -17.23
CA SER A 102 9.70 1.58 -17.23
C SER A 102 10.32 0.20 -17.39
N THR A 103 9.74 -0.87 -16.81
CA THR A 103 10.25 -2.26 -16.90
C THR A 103 10.08 -2.98 -18.22
N GLN A 104 9.40 -2.37 -19.18
CA GLN A 104 9.18 -2.99 -20.48
C GLN A 104 10.32 -2.72 -21.48
N ASN A 105 11.16 -1.72 -21.21
CA ASN A 105 12.25 -1.33 -22.12
C ASN A 105 13.61 -1.82 -21.62
N PRO A 106 14.56 -2.16 -22.51
CA PRO A 106 15.93 -2.47 -22.11
C PRO A 106 16.57 -1.32 -21.32
N TRP A 107 17.38 -1.66 -20.33
CA TRP A 107 18.03 -0.71 -19.44
C TRP A 107 19.54 -0.88 -19.41
N ASN A 108 20.25 0.21 -19.21
CA ASN A 108 21.62 0.22 -18.73
C ASN A 108 21.65 0.39 -17.19
N GLY A 109 22.86 0.38 -16.61
CA GLY A 109 23.02 0.50 -15.15
C GLY A 109 22.43 1.78 -14.54
N VAL A 110 22.40 2.90 -15.28
CA VAL A 110 21.81 4.16 -14.81
C VAL A 110 20.28 4.05 -14.74
N GLU A 111 19.64 3.46 -15.75
CA GLU A 111 18.20 3.23 -15.69
C GLU A 111 17.84 2.20 -14.61
N ALA A 112 18.62 1.13 -14.46
CA ALA A 112 18.42 0.14 -13.41
C ALA A 112 18.45 0.79 -12.01
N SER A 113 19.45 1.63 -11.71
CA SER A 113 19.51 2.39 -10.45
C SER A 113 18.34 3.38 -10.28
N ARG A 114 17.88 4.01 -11.37
CA ARG A 114 16.73 4.92 -11.32
C ARG A 114 15.43 4.19 -10.99
N ILE A 115 15.21 3.03 -11.59
CA ILE A 115 14.04 2.18 -11.35
C ILE A 115 14.08 1.59 -9.95
N ALA A 116 15.25 1.12 -9.51
CA ALA A 116 15.46 0.70 -8.13
C ALA A 116 15.06 1.82 -7.15
N LYS A 117 15.54 3.04 -7.39
CA LYS A 117 15.19 4.18 -6.52
C LYS A 117 13.72 4.56 -6.57
N ALA A 118 13.10 4.49 -7.75
CA ALA A 118 11.68 4.73 -7.91
C ALA A 118 10.84 3.69 -7.13
N PHE A 119 11.24 2.42 -7.17
CA PHE A 119 10.59 1.36 -6.40
C PHE A 119 10.72 1.58 -4.90
N GLU A 120 11.92 1.87 -4.37
CA GLU A 120 12.13 2.19 -2.95
C GLU A 120 11.23 3.34 -2.48
N ASN A 121 11.15 4.40 -3.29
CA ASN A 121 10.32 5.56 -2.99
C ASN A 121 8.83 5.21 -2.97
N LEU A 122 8.38 4.38 -3.93
CA LEU A 122 6.99 3.89 -3.97
C LEU A 122 6.68 3.01 -2.75
N ALA A 123 7.54 2.05 -2.42
CA ALA A 123 7.39 1.17 -1.27
C ALA A 123 7.30 1.98 0.04
N GLN A 124 8.14 3.01 0.19
CA GLN A 124 8.07 3.89 1.35
C GLN A 124 6.76 4.69 1.42
N ARG A 125 6.22 5.12 0.28
CA ARG A 125 4.95 5.84 0.24
C ARG A 125 3.77 4.94 0.58
N ILE A 126 3.75 3.70 0.11
CA ILE A 126 2.73 2.71 0.49
C ILE A 126 2.78 2.45 2.01
N ARG A 127 3.98 2.28 2.58
CA ARG A 127 4.15 2.13 4.03
C ARG A 127 3.62 3.33 4.83
N ASN A 128 3.87 4.53 4.34
CA ASN A 128 3.40 5.76 4.99
C ASN A 128 1.87 5.89 4.91
N HIS A 129 1.30 5.53 3.77
CA HIS A 129 -0.13 5.48 3.52
C HIS A 129 -0.83 4.55 4.52
N GLU A 130 -0.43 3.28 4.56
CA GLU A 130 -0.98 2.28 5.49
C GLU A 130 -0.82 2.67 6.98
N ALA A 131 0.27 3.35 7.32
CA ALA A 131 0.50 3.84 8.67
C ALA A 131 -0.44 5.00 9.05
N ALA A 132 -0.79 5.86 8.09
CA ALA A 132 -1.75 6.94 8.29
C ALA A 132 -3.18 6.39 8.41
N GLU A 133 -3.57 5.42 7.57
CA GLU A 133 -4.84 4.72 7.71
C GLU A 133 -5.00 4.05 9.08
N ASN A 134 -3.98 3.31 9.52
CA ASN A 134 -3.97 2.70 10.84
C ASN A 134 -4.16 3.75 11.94
N ARG A 135 -3.57 4.94 11.80
CA ARG A 135 -3.74 6.03 12.77
C ARG A 135 -5.18 6.53 12.81
N ILE A 136 -5.80 6.77 11.66
CA ILE A 136 -7.21 7.17 11.54
C ILE A 136 -8.11 6.13 12.24
N LEU A 137 -7.88 4.86 11.96
CA LEU A 137 -8.68 3.77 12.52
C LEU A 137 -8.51 3.63 14.03
N VAL A 138 -7.28 3.74 14.54
CA VAL A 138 -6.99 3.75 15.98
C VAL A 138 -7.69 4.94 16.66
N GLN A 139 -7.63 6.13 16.06
CA GLN A 139 -8.27 7.33 16.59
C GLN A 139 -9.80 7.20 16.61
N ALA A 140 -10.41 6.64 15.55
CA ALA A 140 -11.85 6.50 15.45
C ALA A 140 -12.41 5.39 16.36
N PHE A 141 -11.73 4.24 16.44
CA PHE A 141 -12.27 3.05 17.10
C PHE A 141 -11.64 2.74 18.46
N GLY A 142 -10.57 3.43 18.85
CA GLY A 142 -9.94 3.33 20.17
C GLY A 142 -9.15 2.04 20.41
N THR A 143 -8.94 1.21 19.38
CA THR A 143 -8.13 0.00 19.51
C THR A 143 -6.66 0.36 19.38
N HIS A 144 -5.96 0.50 20.51
CA HIS A 144 -4.64 -0.10 20.55
C HIS A 144 -4.85 -1.58 20.18
N ALA A 145 -4.24 -2.02 19.07
CA ALA A 145 -4.03 -3.43 18.89
C ALA A 145 -3.13 -3.86 20.06
N ASP A 146 -3.73 -4.38 21.13
CA ASP A 146 -2.99 -5.12 22.14
C ASP A 146 -2.36 -6.30 21.39
N ILE A 147 -1.07 -6.16 21.11
CA ILE A 147 -0.20 -7.23 20.67
C ILE A 147 0.05 -8.07 21.93
N PRO A 148 -0.40 -9.34 22.00
CA PRO A 148 0.11 -10.27 23.02
C PRO A 148 1.58 -10.60 22.79
#